data_AF-A0A9W7H220-F1
#
_entry.id   AF-A0A9W7H220-F1
#
_cell.length_a   1.000
_cell.length_b   1.000
_cell.length_c   1.000
_cell.angle_alpha   90.00
_cell.angle_beta   90.00
_cell.angle_gamma   90.00
#
_symmetry.space_group_name_H-M   'P 1'
#
loop_
_entity.id
_entity.type
_entity.pdbx_description
1 polymer ?
#
loop_
_entity_poly.entity_id
_entity_poly.type
_entity_poly.pdbx_seq_one_letter_code
_entity_poly.pdbx_strand_id
1 'polypeptide(L)'
;MGEHAKVFHKLGIGRLHGLLSTTAFVFLVSFVLIAAFLNWMQIPIIQSSPLIYISRNTKKHHERVQVPLNCTHAALQGRKCPKNYPNLFEPEESSTETCPDYFRWIHHDLQQWKTTGITEDMIERGKSSAHFRLVIVGGNVYVEKYKRPFQSRDVFTKWGILQLLRLYTGKVPDLDLLFFSGDEAKIMKRDYQGPNATVAPPPVFRYCGSEEALDIVFPDWTFWGWAEVNIMPWEDTLSAIKKGAERLKWEDREPYAFWKGNPYVAEHRLDLMKCNLTDKFDWNVRLFHQNWTKATQEGFKGSKLEDQCHYRYKIYTEGATWSVSEKYILACDSMTLMIKPEYYDFFSRSLVPLQHYWPIRRKDKCRGLKFAVEWGNNHSQRAQAIGKAGSKFIQELLTMRNVYDYMYHLLNEYSKLLKFKPTKPPKARRICVESLACPQKDLWRKFMEQSIVKSPSNKPPCELPPPYEPQAIQASVHNKEKMAKQVEKWETVYSNKLNNKKRWRSLI
;
A
#
# COMPACT_ATOMS: atom_id res chain seq x y z
N MET A 1 -15.02 74.97 -50.87
CA MET A 1 -15.96 76.07 -50.59
C MET A 1 -16.84 75.59 -49.43
N GLY A 2 -16.80 76.14 -48.22
CA GLY A 2 -16.35 77.48 -47.85
C GLY A 2 -15.67 77.60 -46.49
N GLU A 3 -15.13 78.80 -46.33
CA GLU A 3 -14.47 79.47 -45.20
C GLU A 3 -15.45 79.79 -44.04
N HIS A 4 -15.09 80.32 -42.85
CA HIS A 4 -13.78 80.67 -42.24
C HIS A 4 -13.90 80.67 -40.69
N ALA A 5 -12.79 80.34 -40.02
CA ALA A 5 -12.25 80.83 -38.73
C ALA A 5 -13.12 81.55 -37.65
N LYS A 6 -12.85 81.18 -36.38
CA LYS A 6 -12.47 81.98 -35.16
C LYS A 6 -12.87 81.20 -33.87
N VAL A 7 -12.29 81.36 -32.67
CA VAL A 7 -11.19 82.20 -32.14
C VAL A 7 -10.47 81.46 -30.98
N PHE A 8 -9.21 81.83 -30.64
CA PHE A 8 -8.45 81.31 -29.49
C PHE A 8 -8.92 81.89 -28.14
N HIS A 9 -8.91 81.11 -27.04
CA HIS A 9 -8.41 81.64 -25.75
C HIS A 9 -8.02 80.62 -24.66
N LYS A 10 -6.92 80.97 -23.97
CA LYS A 10 -6.54 80.64 -22.57
C LYS A 10 -6.07 79.21 -22.22
N LEU A 11 -4.74 79.10 -22.09
CA LEU A 11 -4.08 78.17 -21.18
C LEU A 11 -4.57 78.37 -19.74
N GLY A 12 -4.72 77.26 -19.01
CA GLY A 12 -4.77 77.23 -17.55
C GLY A 12 -3.67 76.32 -17.00
N ILE A 13 -2.62 76.89 -16.40
CA ILE A 13 -1.55 76.12 -15.74
C ILE A 13 -2.06 75.66 -14.37
N GLY A 14 -2.51 74.41 -14.28
CA GLY A 14 -2.89 73.77 -13.03
C GLY A 14 -1.70 73.08 -12.35
N ARG A 15 -1.21 73.63 -11.24
CA ARG A 15 -0.25 72.94 -10.35
C ARG A 15 -0.89 71.66 -9.80
N LEU A 16 -0.32 70.50 -10.08
CA LEU A 16 -0.70 69.25 -9.41
C LEU A 16 0.29 68.94 -8.27
N HIS A 17 0.06 69.56 -7.11
CA HIS A 17 0.80 69.23 -5.89
C HIS A 17 0.09 68.11 -5.12
N GLY A 18 0.74 66.94 -5.11
CA GLY A 18 0.60 65.75 -4.25
C GLY A 18 -0.64 65.52 -3.38
N LEU A 19 -1.20 64.31 -3.50
CA LEU A 19 -1.74 63.57 -2.35
C LEU A 19 -1.52 62.06 -2.50
N LEU A 20 -0.24 61.65 -2.46
CA LEU A 20 0.11 60.25 -2.21
C LEU A 20 -0.28 59.92 -0.77
N SER A 21 -1.28 59.05 -0.61
CA SER A 21 -1.77 58.63 0.70
C SER A 21 -0.63 58.10 1.57
N THR A 22 -0.60 58.51 2.84
CA THR A 22 0.40 58.09 3.83
C THR A 22 0.55 56.58 3.95
N THR A 23 -0.53 55.81 3.73
CA THR A 23 -0.50 54.34 3.67
C THR A 23 0.40 53.81 2.55
N ALA A 24 0.35 54.41 1.35
CA ALA A 24 1.16 53.96 0.21
C ALA A 24 2.66 54.21 0.45
N PHE A 25 3.01 55.33 1.10
CA PHE A 25 4.39 55.62 1.49
C PHE A 25 4.89 54.62 2.54
N VAL A 26 4.08 54.29 3.55
CA VAL A 26 4.43 53.28 4.57
C VAL A 26 4.65 51.90 3.95
N PHE A 27 3.82 51.46 2.99
CA PHE A 27 4.03 50.21 2.27
C PHE A 27 5.31 50.21 1.42
N LEU A 28 5.61 51.31 0.71
CA LEU A 28 6.82 51.41 -0.09
C LEU A 28 8.09 51.36 0.78
N VAL A 29 8.10 52.13 1.88
CA VAL A 29 9.22 52.17 2.83
C VAL A 29 9.42 50.82 3.53
N SER A 30 8.35 50.16 3.98
CA SER A 30 8.47 48.83 4.60
C SER A 30 8.93 47.76 3.60
N PHE A 31 8.52 47.81 2.33
CA PHE A 31 9.02 46.88 1.30
C PHE A 31 10.53 47.10 1.01
N VAL A 32 10.97 48.36 0.93
CA VAL A 32 12.39 48.71 0.76
C VAL A 32 13.22 48.29 1.98
N LEU A 33 12.73 48.47 3.20
CA LEU A 33 13.40 48.03 4.42
C LEU A 33 13.50 46.50 4.53
N ILE A 34 12.46 45.76 4.13
CA ILE A 34 12.50 44.29 4.07
C ILE A 34 13.50 43.82 3.00
N ALA A 35 13.50 44.43 1.81
CA ALA A 35 14.47 44.12 0.77
C ALA A 35 15.92 44.41 1.20
N ALA A 36 16.15 45.54 1.90
CA ALA A 36 17.46 45.88 2.47
C ALA A 36 17.89 44.90 3.57
N PHE A 37 16.97 44.49 4.45
CA PHE A 37 17.25 43.53 5.52
C PHE A 37 17.59 42.14 4.99
N LEU A 38 16.89 41.68 3.94
CA LEU A 38 17.20 40.43 3.23
C LEU A 38 18.56 40.49 2.51
N ASN A 39 18.97 41.67 2.04
CA ASN A 39 20.26 41.86 1.36
C ASN A 39 21.44 42.07 2.34
N TRP A 40 21.17 42.54 3.57
CA TRP A 40 22.16 42.64 4.66
C TRP A 40 22.47 41.29 5.30
N MET A 41 21.49 40.37 5.33
CA MET A 41 21.63 39.00 5.85
C MET A 41 22.39 38.08 4.88
N GLN A 42 23.57 38.51 4.43
CA GLN A 42 24.54 37.64 3.74
C GLN A 42 25.17 36.66 4.74
N ILE A 43 24.45 35.56 5.02
CA ILE A 43 25.11 34.35 5.52
C ILE A 43 25.95 33.82 4.34
N PRO A 44 27.29 33.71 4.49
CA PRO A 44 28.15 33.36 3.36
C PRO A 44 27.91 31.90 2.95
N ILE A 45 27.20 31.71 1.84
CA ILE A 45 27.27 30.47 1.08
C ILE A 45 28.70 30.39 0.57
N ILE A 46 29.50 29.50 1.17
CA ILE A 46 30.88 29.26 0.76
C ILE A 46 30.85 28.73 -0.68
N GLN A 47 31.13 29.62 -1.63
CA GLN A 47 31.52 29.26 -2.99
C GLN A 47 32.95 28.70 -2.96
N SER A 48 33.12 27.51 -2.37
CA SER A 48 34.24 26.66 -2.74
C SER A 48 33.93 26.08 -4.11
N SER A 49 34.54 26.67 -5.15
CA SER A 49 34.58 26.05 -6.47
C SER A 49 35.06 24.60 -6.29
N PRO A 50 34.29 23.58 -6.69
CA PRO A 50 34.87 22.27 -6.83
C PRO A 50 35.89 22.40 -7.95
N LEU A 51 37.18 22.41 -7.58
CA LEU A 51 38.23 21.93 -8.47
C LEU A 51 37.70 20.62 -9.02
N ILE A 52 37.38 20.61 -10.32
CA ILE A 52 37.00 19.39 -11.02
C ILE A 52 38.30 18.58 -11.13
N TYR A 53 38.64 17.91 -10.04
CA TYR A 53 39.43 16.71 -10.12
C TYR A 53 38.59 15.78 -10.99
N ILE A 54 38.94 15.71 -12.28
CA ILE A 54 38.48 14.64 -13.16
C ILE A 54 39.19 13.38 -12.65
N SER A 55 38.75 12.92 -11.49
CA SER A 55 38.70 11.49 -11.26
C SER A 55 37.89 10.96 -12.43
N ARG A 56 38.59 10.34 -13.37
CA ARG A 56 38.01 9.40 -14.32
C ARG A 56 37.48 8.26 -13.47
N ASN A 57 36.37 8.51 -12.78
CA ASN A 57 35.55 7.48 -12.22
C ASN A 57 34.87 6.85 -13.43
N THR A 58 35.62 5.97 -14.09
CA THR A 58 35.12 5.00 -15.03
C THR A 58 34.12 4.19 -14.24
N LYS A 59 32.86 4.64 -14.21
CA LYS A 59 31.72 3.77 -14.01
C LYS A 59 31.83 2.73 -15.09
N LYS A 60 32.51 1.63 -14.77
CA LYS A 60 32.42 0.40 -15.55
C LYS A 60 30.93 0.13 -15.59
N HIS A 61 30.33 0.30 -16.76
CA HIS A 61 29.03 -0.28 -17.02
C HIS A 61 29.25 -1.78 -17.04
N HIS A 62 29.27 -2.38 -15.84
CA HIS A 62 29.19 -3.82 -15.71
C HIS A 62 27.83 -4.23 -16.25
N GLU A 63 27.87 -4.94 -17.36
CA GLU A 63 26.71 -5.47 -18.04
C GLU A 63 25.96 -6.36 -17.05
N ARG A 64 24.83 -5.85 -16.53
CA ARG A 64 24.07 -6.56 -15.50
C ARG A 64 23.66 -7.91 -16.07
N VAL A 65 24.09 -9.00 -15.42
CA VAL A 65 23.75 -10.37 -15.81
C VAL A 65 22.23 -10.54 -15.76
N GLN A 66 21.59 -10.45 -16.92
CA GLN A 66 20.17 -10.74 -17.08
C GLN A 66 20.02 -12.25 -17.26
N VAL A 67 19.18 -12.87 -16.44
CA VAL A 67 18.89 -14.31 -16.54
C VAL A 67 17.43 -14.49 -17.00
N PRO A 68 17.14 -14.41 -18.31
CA PRO A 68 15.79 -14.53 -18.82
C PRO A 68 15.20 -15.92 -18.59
N LEU A 69 13.87 -16.02 -18.67
CA LEU A 69 13.11 -17.23 -18.40
C LEU A 69 13.28 -18.27 -19.52
N ASN A 70 14.06 -19.33 -19.29
CA ASN A 70 14.40 -20.30 -20.33
C ASN A 70 13.44 -21.51 -20.37
N CYS A 71 12.35 -21.37 -21.12
CA CYS A 71 11.35 -22.44 -21.23
C CYS A 71 11.69 -23.54 -22.25
N THR A 72 12.51 -23.26 -23.27
CA THR A 72 12.96 -24.28 -24.23
C THR A 72 13.79 -25.35 -23.52
N HIS A 73 14.76 -24.94 -22.71
CA HIS A 73 15.56 -25.85 -21.89
C HIS A 73 14.73 -26.58 -20.82
N ALA A 74 13.77 -25.88 -20.20
CA ALA A 74 12.87 -26.48 -19.22
C ALA A 74 11.96 -27.55 -19.83
N ALA A 75 11.48 -27.37 -21.05
CA ALA A 75 10.69 -28.39 -21.77
C ALA A 75 11.53 -29.65 -22.04
N LEU A 76 12.76 -29.47 -22.55
CA LEU A 76 13.68 -30.56 -22.88
C LEU A 76 14.13 -31.39 -21.66
N GLN A 77 14.27 -30.76 -20.48
CA GLN A 77 14.69 -31.45 -19.25
C GLN A 77 13.51 -31.92 -18.35
N GLY A 78 12.28 -31.95 -18.86
CA GLY A 78 11.12 -32.42 -18.08
C GLY A 78 10.76 -31.51 -16.89
N ARG A 79 10.85 -30.19 -17.10
CA ARG A 79 10.58 -29.12 -16.12
C ARG A 79 11.54 -29.09 -14.91
N LYS A 80 12.74 -29.67 -15.05
CA LYS A 80 13.83 -29.55 -14.07
C LYS A 80 14.39 -28.12 -14.02
N CYS A 81 14.89 -27.74 -12.85
CA CYS A 81 15.47 -26.43 -12.63
C CYS A 81 16.90 -26.33 -13.18
N PRO A 82 17.20 -25.37 -14.07
CA PRO A 82 18.52 -25.23 -14.68
C PRO A 82 19.57 -24.85 -13.62
N LYS A 83 20.84 -25.16 -13.90
CA LYS A 83 21.99 -24.80 -13.05
C LYS A 83 22.59 -23.44 -13.40
N ASN A 84 21.95 -22.69 -14.28
CA ASN A 84 22.51 -21.53 -14.98
C ASN A 84 22.29 -20.21 -14.21
N TYR A 85 21.74 -20.29 -13.00
CA TYR A 85 21.58 -19.14 -12.10
C TYR A 85 22.87 -18.91 -11.31
N PRO A 86 23.29 -17.64 -11.09
CA PRO A 86 24.34 -17.33 -10.13
C PRO A 86 23.98 -17.89 -8.75
N ASN A 87 24.94 -18.48 -8.03
CA ASN A 87 24.71 -19.02 -6.70
C ASN A 87 24.89 -17.96 -5.59
N LEU A 88 25.68 -16.92 -5.88
CA LEU A 88 25.96 -15.79 -5.00
C LEU A 88 26.09 -14.53 -5.86
N PHE A 89 25.65 -13.40 -5.32
CA PHE A 89 25.90 -12.08 -5.89
C PHE A 89 26.24 -11.11 -4.75
N GLU A 90 27.38 -10.42 -4.86
CA GLU A 90 27.75 -9.36 -3.92
C GLU A 90 27.33 -8.00 -4.47
N PRO A 91 26.57 -7.19 -3.71
CA PRO A 91 26.22 -5.83 -4.10
C PRO A 91 27.46 -4.94 -4.31
N GLU A 92 27.47 -4.15 -5.38
CA GLU A 92 28.53 -3.17 -5.66
C GLU A 92 28.32 -1.84 -4.90
N GLU A 93 27.08 -1.54 -4.51
CA GLU A 93 26.70 -0.33 -3.77
C GLU A 93 26.49 -0.66 -2.29
N SER A 94 26.97 0.21 -1.39
CA SER A 94 26.49 0.22 -0.01
C SER A 94 25.09 0.85 0.06
N SER A 95 24.29 0.45 1.06
CA SER A 95 23.03 1.12 1.38
C SER A 95 23.11 1.72 2.78
N THR A 96 22.69 2.97 2.89
CA THR A 96 22.40 3.66 4.16
C THR A 96 20.92 4.05 4.24
N GLU A 97 20.08 3.48 3.36
CA GLU A 97 18.64 3.75 3.30
C GLU A 97 17.94 2.90 4.37
N THR A 98 17.33 3.55 5.38
CA THR A 98 16.49 2.87 6.37
C THR A 98 15.18 2.41 5.73
N CYS A 99 14.73 1.20 6.06
CA CYS A 99 13.44 0.70 5.58
C CYS A 99 12.26 1.53 6.11
N PRO A 100 11.12 1.58 5.39
CA PRO A 100 9.89 2.20 5.87
C PRO A 100 9.49 1.73 7.28
N ASP A 101 8.97 2.64 8.11
CA ASP A 101 8.64 2.35 9.53
C ASP A 101 7.69 1.16 9.75
N TYR A 102 6.85 0.79 8.76
CA TYR A 102 6.01 -0.41 8.88
C TYR A 102 6.80 -1.73 8.96
N PHE A 103 8.09 -1.74 8.60
CA PHE A 103 8.97 -2.90 8.78
C PHE A 103 9.18 -3.22 10.27
N ARG A 104 9.05 -2.23 11.16
CA ARG A 104 9.17 -2.46 12.63
C ARG A 104 8.15 -3.46 13.15
N TRP A 105 7.02 -3.66 12.46
CA TRP A 105 6.02 -4.65 12.81
C TRP A 105 6.51 -6.10 12.67
N ILE A 106 7.57 -6.37 11.91
CA ILE A 106 8.21 -7.70 11.82
C ILE A 106 8.61 -8.18 13.23
N HIS A 107 9.20 -7.30 14.04
CA HIS A 107 9.62 -7.62 15.41
C HIS A 107 8.45 -8.01 16.32
N HIS A 108 7.30 -7.37 16.12
CA HIS A 108 6.08 -7.64 16.88
C HIS A 108 5.45 -8.98 16.45
N ASP A 109 5.32 -9.21 15.15
CA ASP A 109 4.69 -10.42 14.59
C ASP A 109 5.50 -11.68 14.91
N LEU A 110 6.82 -11.55 15.06
CA LEU A 110 7.71 -12.63 15.47
C LEU A 110 7.92 -12.73 16.99
N GLN A 111 7.41 -11.80 17.81
CA GLN A 111 7.76 -11.72 19.24
C GLN A 111 7.40 -12.99 20.02
N GLN A 112 6.33 -13.67 19.61
CA GLN A 112 5.79 -14.88 20.24
C GLN A 112 6.80 -16.03 20.31
N TRP A 113 7.80 -16.04 19.43
CA TRP A 113 8.87 -17.06 19.38
C TRP A 113 10.23 -16.53 19.84
N LYS A 114 10.34 -15.26 20.26
CA LYS A 114 11.64 -14.63 20.57
C LYS A 114 12.40 -15.33 21.71
N THR A 115 11.67 -15.82 22.72
CA THR A 115 12.26 -16.50 23.89
C THR A 115 12.42 -18.01 23.67
N THR A 116 11.39 -18.68 23.15
CA THR A 116 11.37 -20.13 22.96
C THR A 116 12.16 -20.59 21.73
N GLY A 117 12.25 -19.74 20.71
CA GLY A 117 12.51 -20.15 19.34
C GLY A 117 11.35 -20.95 18.73
N ILE A 118 11.66 -21.53 17.57
CA ILE A 118 10.81 -22.39 16.75
C ILE A 118 11.49 -23.75 16.64
N THR A 119 10.83 -24.80 17.13
CA THR A 119 11.33 -26.18 17.03
C THR A 119 10.77 -26.88 15.79
N GLU A 120 11.41 -27.97 15.36
CA GLU A 120 10.91 -28.79 14.24
C GLU A 120 9.54 -29.39 14.54
N ASP A 121 9.32 -29.82 15.79
CA ASP A 121 8.02 -30.28 16.30
C ASP A 121 6.90 -29.22 16.14
N MET A 122 7.20 -27.92 16.27
CA MET A 122 6.24 -26.86 15.98
C MET A 122 5.87 -26.78 14.49
N ILE A 123 6.82 -27.03 13.58
CA ILE A 123 6.54 -27.13 12.14
C ILE A 123 5.70 -28.37 11.84
N GLU A 124 6.00 -29.51 12.48
CA GLU A 124 5.27 -30.76 12.29
C GLU A 124 3.82 -30.65 12.77
N ARG A 125 3.56 -30.08 13.97
CA ARG A 125 2.19 -29.80 14.44
C ARG A 125 1.44 -28.83 13.53
N GLY A 126 2.13 -27.83 12.98
CA GLY A 126 1.53 -26.79 12.14
C GLY A 126 1.07 -27.26 10.74
N LYS A 127 1.44 -28.46 10.29
CA LYS A 127 1.09 -28.98 8.96
C LYS A 127 -0.41 -28.99 8.67
N SER A 128 -1.23 -29.29 9.68
CA SER A 128 -2.70 -29.33 9.56
C SER A 128 -3.30 -27.94 9.27
N SER A 129 -2.65 -26.88 9.74
CA SER A 129 -3.04 -25.48 9.53
C SER A 129 -2.57 -24.88 8.21
N ALA A 130 -1.68 -25.55 7.47
CA ALA A 130 -1.07 -25.03 6.25
C ALA A 130 -1.67 -25.63 4.95
N HIS A 131 -1.57 -24.89 3.86
CA HIS A 131 -1.79 -25.41 2.50
C HIS A 131 -0.53 -26.04 1.92
N PHE A 132 0.66 -25.52 2.26
CA PHE A 132 1.95 -26.07 1.87
C PHE A 132 3.06 -25.72 2.86
N ARG A 133 4.09 -26.56 2.91
CA ARG A 133 5.40 -26.26 3.51
C ARG A 133 6.36 -25.88 2.40
N LEU A 134 7.10 -24.79 2.59
CA LEU A 134 8.15 -24.32 1.68
C LEU A 134 9.46 -24.29 2.46
N VAL A 135 10.47 -24.99 1.95
CA VAL A 135 11.78 -25.08 2.58
C VAL A 135 12.82 -24.52 1.61
N ILE A 136 13.70 -23.66 2.12
CA ILE A 136 14.86 -23.14 1.39
C ILE A 136 16.09 -23.81 2.00
N VAL A 137 16.91 -24.47 1.17
CA VAL A 137 18.18 -25.09 1.58
C VAL A 137 19.24 -24.79 0.52
N GLY A 138 20.31 -24.09 0.89
CA GLY A 138 21.40 -23.70 -0.01
C GLY A 138 20.90 -22.96 -1.24
N GLY A 139 20.02 -21.96 -1.06
CA GLY A 139 19.40 -21.20 -2.15
C GLY A 139 18.39 -21.97 -3.02
N ASN A 140 18.06 -23.22 -2.68
CA ASN A 140 17.12 -24.04 -3.44
C ASN A 140 15.77 -24.14 -2.74
N VAL A 141 14.68 -23.84 -3.46
CA VAL A 141 13.32 -23.90 -2.93
C VAL A 141 12.70 -25.28 -3.14
N TYR A 142 12.13 -25.86 -2.10
CA TYR A 142 11.39 -27.12 -2.10
C TYR A 142 9.99 -26.90 -1.53
N VAL A 143 8.97 -27.54 -2.12
CA VAL A 143 7.58 -27.40 -1.66
C VAL A 143 6.93 -28.76 -1.47
N GLU A 144 6.38 -28.99 -0.29
CA GLU A 144 5.45 -30.06 0.03
C GLU A 144 4.03 -29.48 0.08
N LYS A 145 3.07 -30.07 -0.63
CA LYS A 145 1.68 -29.62 -0.65
C LYS A 145 0.83 -30.47 0.30
N TYR A 146 -0.01 -29.83 1.11
CA TYR A 146 -0.89 -30.51 2.07
C TYR A 146 -2.36 -30.45 1.65
N LYS A 147 -2.84 -29.27 1.23
CA LYS A 147 -4.24 -29.01 0.88
C LYS A 147 -4.34 -28.18 -0.40
N ARG A 148 -5.49 -28.25 -1.08
CA ARG A 148 -5.75 -27.42 -2.27
C ARG A 148 -6.07 -25.98 -1.83
N PRO A 149 -5.30 -24.97 -2.26
CA PRO A 149 -5.58 -23.58 -1.96
C PRO A 149 -6.71 -23.03 -2.84
N PHE A 150 -7.29 -21.91 -2.41
CA PHE A 150 -8.22 -21.14 -3.23
C PHE A 150 -7.45 -20.48 -4.39
N GLN A 151 -7.88 -20.73 -5.63
CA GLN A 151 -7.29 -20.16 -6.85
C GLN A 151 -5.74 -20.31 -6.93
N SER A 152 -5.06 -19.50 -7.74
CA SER A 152 -3.60 -19.52 -7.93
C SER A 152 -2.80 -18.76 -6.86
N ARG A 153 -3.41 -18.47 -5.70
CA ARG A 153 -2.78 -17.71 -4.60
C ARG A 153 -1.43 -18.29 -4.17
N ASP A 154 -1.36 -19.62 -4.00
CA ASP A 154 -0.12 -20.30 -3.62
C ASP A 154 0.95 -20.23 -4.72
N VAL A 155 0.54 -20.25 -5.99
CA VAL A 155 1.43 -20.19 -7.15
C VAL A 155 2.14 -18.85 -7.19
N PHE A 156 1.39 -17.74 -7.06
CA PHE A 156 1.97 -16.40 -7.08
C PHE A 156 2.76 -16.06 -5.79
N THR A 157 2.40 -16.60 -4.62
CA THR A 157 3.26 -16.51 -3.43
C THR A 157 4.60 -17.25 -3.62
N LYS A 158 4.59 -18.45 -4.19
CA LYS A 158 5.83 -19.20 -4.52
C LYS A 158 6.66 -18.50 -5.59
N TRP A 159 6.00 -17.89 -6.58
CA TRP A 159 6.64 -17.05 -7.58
C TRP A 159 7.35 -15.85 -6.95
N GLY A 160 6.69 -15.15 -6.02
CA GLY A 160 7.25 -14.03 -5.29
C GLY A 160 8.49 -14.40 -4.47
N ILE A 161 8.45 -15.52 -3.74
CA ILE A 161 9.61 -16.04 -3.01
C ILE A 161 10.76 -16.38 -3.97
N LEU A 162 10.49 -16.98 -5.13
CA LEU A 162 11.52 -17.21 -6.16
C LEU A 162 12.11 -15.91 -6.73
N GLN A 163 11.30 -14.84 -6.85
CA GLN A 163 11.80 -13.53 -7.25
C GLN A 163 12.68 -12.89 -6.16
N LEU A 164 12.34 -13.08 -4.88
CA LEU A 164 13.18 -12.64 -3.75
C LEU A 164 14.58 -13.28 -3.82
N LEU A 165 14.66 -14.59 -4.05
CA LEU A 165 15.95 -15.29 -4.22
C LEU A 165 16.72 -14.84 -5.47
N ARG A 166 16.03 -14.39 -6.53
CA ARG A 166 16.66 -13.79 -7.72
C ARG A 166 17.14 -12.36 -7.47
N LEU A 167 16.50 -11.60 -6.59
CA LEU A 167 16.91 -10.24 -6.22
C LEU A 167 18.10 -10.27 -5.23
N TYR A 168 18.03 -11.17 -4.25
CA TYR A 168 18.98 -11.33 -3.16
C TYR A 168 19.69 -12.69 -3.20
N THR A 169 20.32 -12.94 -4.35
CA THR A 169 20.99 -14.20 -4.69
C THR A 169 22.10 -14.55 -3.71
N GLY A 170 21.95 -15.68 -3.03
CA GLY A 170 22.88 -16.15 -2.00
C GLY A 170 22.75 -15.46 -0.63
N LYS A 171 21.80 -14.53 -0.45
CA LYS A 171 21.60 -13.81 0.82
C LYS A 171 20.36 -14.26 1.61
N VAL A 172 19.38 -14.91 0.96
CA VAL A 172 18.21 -15.49 1.67
C VAL A 172 18.66 -16.74 2.43
N PRO A 173 18.41 -16.85 3.75
CA PRO A 173 18.89 -17.96 4.58
C PRO A 173 18.15 -19.29 4.31
N ASP A 174 18.67 -20.37 4.89
CA ASP A 174 17.95 -21.64 4.99
C ASP A 174 16.72 -21.47 5.88
N LEU A 175 15.55 -21.92 5.41
CA LEU A 175 14.24 -21.61 6.00
C LEU A 175 13.30 -22.81 5.92
N ASP A 176 12.39 -22.92 6.88
CA ASP A 176 11.29 -23.89 6.85
C ASP A 176 9.96 -23.18 7.20
N LEU A 177 9.06 -23.07 6.23
CA LEU A 177 7.93 -22.13 6.26
C LEU A 177 6.62 -22.86 6.02
N LEU A 178 5.65 -22.69 6.93
CA LEU A 178 4.28 -23.13 6.74
C LEU A 178 3.43 -21.98 6.18
N PHE A 179 2.75 -22.18 5.06
CA PHE A 179 1.88 -21.15 4.47
C PHE A 179 0.43 -21.60 4.40
N PHE A 180 -0.47 -20.75 4.90
CA PHE A 180 -1.91 -20.86 4.67
C PHE A 180 -2.39 -19.69 3.79
N SER A 181 -2.81 -20.02 2.57
CA SER A 181 -3.20 -19.03 1.55
C SER A 181 -4.71 -18.72 1.49
N GLY A 182 -5.47 -19.08 2.53
CA GLY A 182 -6.90 -18.80 2.65
C GLY A 182 -7.22 -17.60 3.55
N ASP A 183 -8.51 -17.23 3.59
CA ASP A 183 -8.97 -16.02 4.26
C ASP A 183 -9.12 -16.15 5.78
N GLU A 184 -9.32 -17.36 6.30
CA GLU A 184 -9.49 -17.68 7.72
C GLU A 184 -8.18 -17.59 8.52
N ALA A 185 -8.23 -17.06 9.75
CA ALA A 185 -7.16 -17.24 10.73
C ALA A 185 -6.94 -18.73 11.05
N LYS A 186 -5.72 -19.08 11.47
CA LYS A 186 -5.37 -20.48 11.80
C LYS A 186 -4.79 -20.65 13.18
N ILE A 187 -4.02 -19.68 13.67
CA ILE A 187 -3.34 -19.77 14.97
C ILE A 187 -3.97 -18.74 15.91
N MET A 188 -5.04 -19.11 16.62
CA MET A 188 -5.75 -18.18 17.51
C MET A 188 -5.02 -18.03 18.85
N LYS A 189 -4.87 -16.79 19.34
CA LYS A 189 -4.20 -16.50 20.63
C LYS A 189 -4.75 -17.32 21.78
N ARG A 190 -6.08 -17.45 21.86
CA ARG A 190 -6.79 -18.18 22.93
C ARG A 190 -6.40 -19.67 23.05
N ASP A 191 -5.86 -20.27 21.99
CA ASP A 191 -5.48 -21.68 21.96
C ASP A 191 -4.02 -21.88 22.45
N TYR A 192 -3.24 -20.80 22.60
CA TYR A 192 -1.80 -20.81 22.92
C TYR A 192 -1.38 -19.78 23.98
N GLN A 193 -2.32 -19.03 24.56
CA GLN A 193 -2.07 -18.01 25.59
C GLN A 193 -3.07 -18.16 26.73
N GLY A 194 -2.59 -18.07 27.97
CA GLY A 194 -3.39 -18.20 29.20
C GLY A 194 -2.85 -19.30 30.14
N PRO A 195 -3.45 -19.47 31.33
CA PRO A 195 -2.94 -20.41 32.35
C PRO A 195 -2.85 -21.88 31.91
N ASN A 196 -3.69 -22.27 30.94
CA ASN A 196 -3.78 -23.63 30.42
C ASN A 196 -2.96 -23.85 29.14
N ALA A 197 -2.18 -22.86 28.70
CA ALA A 197 -1.37 -22.97 27.48
C ALA A 197 -0.11 -23.82 27.72
N THR A 198 -0.16 -25.10 27.34
CA THR A 198 0.92 -26.07 27.57
C THR A 198 1.91 -26.19 26.40
N VAL A 199 1.59 -25.63 25.23
CA VAL A 199 2.40 -25.77 24.01
C VAL A 199 2.58 -24.44 23.27
N ALA A 200 3.75 -24.23 22.69
CA ALA A 200 4.03 -23.06 21.86
C ALA A 200 3.29 -23.13 20.50
N PRO A 201 2.84 -21.99 19.95
CA PRO A 201 2.08 -21.92 18.70
C PRO A 201 2.95 -22.26 17.49
N PRO A 202 2.43 -23.01 16.49
CA PRO A 202 3.16 -23.26 15.26
C PRO A 202 3.22 -21.98 14.40
N PRO A 203 4.36 -21.66 13.77
CA PRO A 203 4.52 -20.46 12.96
C PRO A 203 3.92 -20.63 11.56
N VAL A 204 2.69 -20.15 11.36
CA VAL A 204 2.01 -20.20 10.06
C VAL A 204 1.95 -18.81 9.44
N PHE A 205 2.44 -18.70 8.20
CA PHE A 205 2.40 -17.48 7.39
C PHE A 205 1.05 -17.35 6.68
N ARG A 206 0.50 -16.14 6.73
CA ARG A 206 -0.76 -15.72 6.10
C ARG A 206 -0.61 -14.32 5.50
N TYR A 207 -1.63 -13.86 4.79
CA TYR A 207 -1.63 -12.55 4.13
C TYR A 207 -2.21 -11.41 4.99
N CYS A 208 -2.78 -11.73 6.16
CA CYS A 208 -3.25 -10.76 7.14
C CYS A 208 -3.10 -11.29 8.56
N GLY A 209 -3.05 -10.36 9.53
CA GLY A 209 -3.20 -10.63 10.95
C GLY A 209 -4.49 -10.01 11.49
N SER A 210 -4.77 -10.27 12.77
CA SER A 210 -5.80 -9.60 13.59
C SER A 210 -5.31 -9.53 15.03
N GLU A 211 -6.04 -8.87 15.91
CA GLU A 211 -5.71 -8.88 17.36
C GLU A 211 -5.96 -10.23 18.04
N GLU A 212 -6.67 -11.16 17.40
CA GLU A 212 -7.04 -12.46 17.98
C GLU A 212 -6.13 -13.61 17.51
N ALA A 213 -5.25 -13.36 16.54
CA ALA A 213 -4.42 -14.38 15.89
C ALA A 213 -2.91 -14.15 16.12
N LEU A 214 -2.13 -15.21 15.86
CA LEU A 214 -0.67 -15.28 15.91
C LEU A 214 -0.08 -15.68 14.54
N ASP A 215 -0.89 -15.70 13.49
CA ASP A 215 -0.44 -15.94 12.13
C ASP A 215 0.53 -14.83 11.66
N ILE A 216 1.66 -15.23 11.04
CA ILE A 216 2.72 -14.31 10.61
C ILE A 216 2.32 -13.63 9.30
N VAL A 217 2.31 -12.30 9.27
CA VAL A 217 1.83 -11.54 8.11
C VAL A 217 2.89 -11.44 7.01
N PHE A 218 2.51 -11.87 5.80
CA PHE A 218 3.35 -11.88 4.60
C PHE A 218 2.66 -11.11 3.45
N PRO A 219 3.40 -10.44 2.54
CA PRO A 219 2.79 -9.78 1.39
C PRO A 219 1.91 -10.71 0.55
N ASP A 220 0.73 -10.22 0.16
CA ASP A 220 -0.24 -11.03 -0.57
C ASP A 220 0.23 -11.44 -1.98
N TRP A 221 -0.43 -12.44 -2.58
CA TRP A 221 -0.02 -12.95 -3.90
C TRP A 221 -0.21 -11.93 -5.04
N THR A 222 -1.09 -10.94 -4.87
CA THR A 222 -1.49 -9.99 -5.92
C THR A 222 -0.38 -8.99 -6.26
N PHE A 223 0.67 -8.89 -5.44
CA PHE A 223 1.88 -8.13 -5.79
C PHE A 223 2.54 -8.63 -7.10
N TRP A 224 2.43 -9.93 -7.39
CA TRP A 224 2.90 -10.55 -8.63
C TRP A 224 1.78 -10.83 -9.65
N GLY A 225 0.56 -10.39 -9.35
CA GLY A 225 -0.63 -10.54 -10.19
C GLY A 225 -1.67 -11.52 -9.66
N TRP A 226 -2.89 -11.42 -10.20
CA TRP A 226 -4.01 -12.30 -9.91
C TRP A 226 -4.83 -12.51 -11.19
N ALA A 227 -4.43 -13.52 -11.96
CA ALA A 227 -4.90 -13.77 -13.32
C ALA A 227 -6.40 -14.10 -13.41
N GLU A 228 -6.96 -14.80 -12.42
CA GLU A 228 -8.39 -15.14 -12.33
C GLU A 228 -9.32 -13.92 -12.37
N VAL A 229 -8.85 -12.76 -11.93
CA VAL A 229 -9.60 -11.50 -11.87
C VAL A 229 -8.95 -10.38 -12.71
N ASN A 230 -7.99 -10.73 -13.57
CA ASN A 230 -7.29 -9.82 -14.47
C ASN A 230 -6.60 -8.63 -13.78
N ILE A 231 -6.05 -8.85 -12.57
CA ILE A 231 -5.24 -7.85 -11.86
C ILE A 231 -3.76 -8.10 -12.20
N MET A 232 -3.16 -7.14 -12.90
CA MET A 232 -1.75 -7.19 -13.31
C MET A 232 -0.81 -7.12 -12.09
N PRO A 233 0.49 -7.45 -12.23
CA PRO A 233 1.49 -7.21 -11.18
C PRO A 233 1.47 -5.78 -10.65
N TRP A 234 1.98 -5.58 -9.44
CA TRP A 234 1.75 -4.36 -8.70
C TRP A 234 2.28 -3.10 -9.38
N GLU A 235 3.47 -3.13 -9.99
CA GLU A 235 4.04 -1.95 -10.68
C GLU A 235 3.19 -1.53 -11.89
N ASP A 236 2.73 -2.50 -12.69
CA ASP A 236 1.85 -2.25 -13.84
C ASP A 236 0.49 -1.72 -13.40
N THR A 237 -0.12 -2.33 -12.36
CA THR A 237 -1.41 -1.89 -11.82
C THR A 237 -1.31 -0.50 -11.18
N LEU A 238 -0.24 -0.22 -10.43
CA LEU A 238 0.02 1.09 -9.83
C LEU A 238 0.24 2.16 -10.91
N SER A 239 1.01 1.85 -11.96
CA SER A 239 1.21 2.73 -13.12
C SER A 239 -0.11 3.03 -13.85
N ALA A 240 -0.96 2.01 -14.05
CA ALA A 240 -2.29 2.19 -14.63
C ALA A 240 -3.19 3.07 -13.74
N ILE A 241 -3.19 2.85 -12.41
CA ILE A 241 -3.98 3.64 -11.47
C ILE A 241 -3.52 5.11 -11.42
N LYS A 242 -2.21 5.39 -11.41
CA LYS A 242 -1.68 6.77 -11.49
C LYS A 242 -2.21 7.48 -12.74
N LYS A 243 -2.03 6.86 -13.91
CA LYS A 243 -2.54 7.38 -15.19
C LYS A 243 -4.06 7.54 -15.20
N GLY A 244 -4.80 6.68 -14.50
CA GLY A 244 -6.24 6.77 -14.31
C GLY A 244 -6.67 7.96 -13.44
N ALA A 245 -5.96 8.19 -12.34
CA ALA A 245 -6.16 9.32 -11.44
C ALA A 245 -5.80 10.67 -12.08
N GLU A 246 -4.81 10.68 -12.99
CA GLU A 246 -4.36 11.86 -13.73
C GLU A 246 -5.31 12.28 -14.88
N ARG A 247 -6.29 11.46 -15.28
CA ARG A 247 -7.23 11.78 -16.37
C ARG A 247 -8.15 12.97 -16.07
N LEU A 248 -8.44 13.22 -14.80
CA LEU A 248 -9.27 14.32 -14.31
C LEU A 248 -8.57 14.98 -13.12
N LYS A 249 -8.56 16.31 -13.09
CA LYS A 249 -8.14 17.03 -11.88
C LYS A 249 -9.08 16.66 -10.73
N TRP A 250 -8.59 16.74 -9.50
CA TRP A 250 -9.36 16.27 -8.34
C TRP A 250 -10.67 17.05 -8.16
N GLU A 251 -10.63 18.35 -8.45
CA GLU A 251 -11.78 19.26 -8.47
C GLU A 251 -12.85 18.85 -9.50
N ASP A 252 -12.46 18.25 -10.62
CA ASP A 252 -13.36 17.81 -11.71
C ASP A 252 -13.92 16.40 -11.47
N ARG A 253 -13.46 15.70 -10.43
CA ARG A 253 -13.94 14.35 -10.08
C ARG A 253 -15.36 14.39 -9.49
N GLU A 254 -16.10 13.32 -9.76
CA GLU A 254 -17.46 13.09 -9.26
C GLU A 254 -17.50 13.22 -7.73
N PRO A 255 -18.40 14.05 -7.16
CA PRO A 255 -18.43 14.40 -5.74
C PRO A 255 -19.02 13.32 -4.83
N TYR A 256 -18.95 12.06 -5.25
CA TYR A 256 -19.59 10.91 -4.63
C TYR A 256 -18.60 9.92 -4.00
N ALA A 257 -19.04 9.18 -2.98
CA ALA A 257 -18.32 8.02 -2.46
C ALA A 257 -18.65 6.76 -3.26
N PHE A 258 -17.62 6.14 -3.81
CA PHE A 258 -17.75 4.96 -4.65
C PHE A 258 -17.27 3.68 -3.96
N TRP A 259 -18.03 2.60 -4.15
CA TRP A 259 -17.59 1.24 -3.93
C TRP A 259 -18.09 0.31 -5.05
N LYS A 260 -17.26 -0.65 -5.46
CA LYS A 260 -17.67 -1.76 -6.32
C LYS A 260 -17.03 -3.05 -5.82
N GLY A 261 -17.84 -4.06 -5.54
CA GLY A 261 -17.35 -5.32 -4.98
C GLY A 261 -18.46 -6.37 -4.84
N ASN A 262 -18.06 -7.61 -4.56
CA ASN A 262 -19.01 -8.68 -4.28
C ASN A 262 -19.53 -8.48 -2.84
N PRO A 263 -20.84 -8.27 -2.62
CA PRO A 263 -21.39 -8.08 -1.29
C PRO A 263 -21.60 -9.40 -0.54
N TYR A 264 -21.74 -10.53 -1.26
CA TYR A 264 -22.09 -11.84 -0.67
C TYR A 264 -20.92 -12.57 0.01
N VAL A 265 -19.74 -11.95 0.10
CA VAL A 265 -18.55 -12.55 0.76
C VAL A 265 -18.50 -12.30 2.26
N ALA A 266 -19.33 -11.39 2.79
CA ALA A 266 -19.45 -11.11 4.23
C ALA A 266 -20.71 -10.30 4.55
N GLU A 267 -21.29 -10.52 5.74
CA GLU A 267 -22.53 -9.86 6.18
C GLU A 267 -22.40 -8.32 6.24
N HIS A 268 -21.26 -7.79 6.66
CA HIS A 268 -21.06 -6.34 6.73
C HIS A 268 -21.02 -5.66 5.36
N ARG A 269 -20.75 -6.40 4.27
CA ARG A 269 -20.87 -5.89 2.90
C ARG A 269 -22.31 -5.90 2.41
N LEU A 270 -23.11 -6.92 2.76
CA LEU A 270 -24.57 -6.88 2.55
C LEU A 270 -25.20 -5.71 3.32
N ASP A 271 -24.75 -5.45 4.54
CA ASP A 271 -25.20 -4.30 5.32
C ASP A 271 -24.73 -2.97 4.73
N LEU A 272 -23.52 -2.89 4.16
CA LEU A 272 -23.04 -1.71 3.42
C LEU A 272 -23.96 -1.39 2.23
N MET A 273 -24.47 -2.38 1.49
CA MET A 273 -25.37 -2.13 0.35
C MET A 273 -26.64 -1.35 0.73
N LYS A 274 -27.09 -1.41 1.99
CA LYS A 274 -28.23 -0.63 2.51
C LYS A 274 -27.95 0.88 2.56
N CYS A 275 -26.70 1.32 2.44
CA CYS A 275 -26.33 2.73 2.36
C CYS A 275 -26.62 3.35 0.99
N ASN A 276 -26.92 2.55 -0.05
CA ASN A 276 -27.34 3.02 -1.36
C ASN A 276 -28.88 3.20 -1.33
N LEU A 277 -29.33 4.41 -1.00
CA LEU A 277 -30.75 4.70 -0.80
C LEU A 277 -31.47 5.08 -2.11
N THR A 278 -32.80 5.05 -2.05
CA THR A 278 -33.70 5.42 -3.16
C THR A 278 -33.53 6.88 -3.61
N ASP A 279 -33.94 7.19 -4.84
CA ASP A 279 -33.85 8.50 -5.51
C ASP A 279 -34.37 9.71 -4.68
N LYS A 280 -35.25 9.47 -3.70
CA LYS A 280 -35.77 10.51 -2.78
C LYS A 280 -34.77 10.94 -1.69
N PHE A 281 -33.69 10.18 -1.46
CA PHE A 281 -32.72 10.42 -0.38
C PHE A 281 -31.28 10.12 -0.83
N ASP A 282 -30.76 10.85 -1.82
CA ASP A 282 -29.35 10.70 -2.21
C ASP A 282 -28.41 11.12 -1.06
N TRP A 283 -27.53 10.20 -0.65
CA TRP A 283 -26.48 10.42 0.36
C TRP A 283 -25.10 10.65 -0.27
N ASN A 284 -25.06 10.86 -1.58
CA ASN A 284 -23.84 10.99 -2.39
C ASN A 284 -22.95 9.74 -2.31
N VAL A 285 -23.57 8.57 -2.14
CA VAL A 285 -22.92 7.25 -2.09
C VAL A 285 -23.36 6.44 -3.32
N ARG A 286 -22.42 5.70 -3.93
CA ARG A 286 -22.62 4.89 -5.15
C ARG A 286 -22.02 3.50 -4.89
N LEU A 287 -22.89 2.51 -4.65
CA LEU A 287 -22.47 1.13 -4.35
C LEU A 287 -22.89 0.19 -5.47
N PHE A 288 -21.92 -0.49 -6.08
CA PHE A 288 -22.15 -1.36 -7.22
C PHE A 288 -21.83 -2.82 -6.89
N HIS A 289 -22.79 -3.71 -7.11
CA HIS A 289 -22.57 -5.14 -7.03
C HIS A 289 -21.62 -5.61 -8.16
N GLN A 290 -20.45 -6.10 -7.78
CA GLN A 290 -19.58 -6.86 -8.67
C GLN A 290 -20.09 -8.31 -8.76
N ASN A 291 -20.92 -8.60 -9.76
CA ASN A 291 -21.27 -9.98 -10.09
C ASN A 291 -20.02 -10.69 -10.65
N TRP A 292 -19.43 -11.61 -9.89
CA TRP A 292 -18.20 -12.31 -10.28
C TRP A 292 -18.41 -13.24 -11.47
N THR A 293 -19.56 -13.92 -11.57
CA THR A 293 -19.88 -14.82 -12.70
C THR A 293 -19.88 -14.04 -14.02
N LYS A 294 -20.62 -12.93 -14.08
CA LYS A 294 -20.66 -12.06 -15.28
C LYS A 294 -19.29 -11.44 -15.56
N ALA A 295 -18.61 -10.92 -14.54
CA ALA A 295 -17.29 -10.30 -14.71
C ALA A 295 -16.23 -11.29 -15.22
N THR A 296 -16.30 -12.56 -14.80
CA THR A 296 -15.41 -13.63 -15.30
C THR A 296 -15.64 -13.86 -16.79
N GLN A 297 -16.91 -13.96 -17.23
CA GLN A 297 -17.26 -14.09 -18.66
C GLN A 297 -16.80 -12.89 -19.49
N GLU A 298 -16.84 -11.67 -18.92
CA GLU A 298 -16.41 -10.43 -19.58
C GLU A 298 -14.89 -10.15 -19.45
N GLY A 299 -14.12 -11.01 -18.79
CA GLY A 299 -12.68 -10.82 -18.55
C GLY A 299 -12.35 -9.61 -17.66
N PHE A 300 -13.26 -9.25 -16.75
CA PHE A 300 -13.19 -8.12 -15.81
C PHE A 300 -13.01 -6.74 -16.48
N LYS A 301 -13.28 -6.60 -17.79
CA LYS A 301 -13.12 -5.36 -18.56
C LYS A 301 -13.86 -4.15 -17.95
N GLY A 302 -15.08 -4.35 -17.46
CA GLY A 302 -15.88 -3.31 -16.78
C GLY A 302 -15.51 -3.07 -15.31
N SER A 303 -14.39 -3.61 -14.83
CA SER A 303 -13.98 -3.60 -13.41
C SER A 303 -12.50 -3.27 -13.20
N LYS A 304 -11.83 -2.80 -14.24
CA LYS A 304 -10.53 -2.13 -14.19
C LYS A 304 -10.43 -1.15 -13.03
N LEU A 305 -9.26 -1.06 -12.40
CA LEU A 305 -9.06 -0.24 -11.20
C LEU A 305 -8.81 1.22 -11.59
N GLU A 306 -8.04 1.43 -12.65
CA GLU A 306 -7.68 2.74 -13.21
C GLU A 306 -8.89 3.55 -13.66
N ASP A 307 -9.97 2.88 -14.08
CA ASP A 307 -11.20 3.54 -14.53
C ASP A 307 -12.08 4.02 -13.35
N GLN A 308 -11.75 3.66 -12.10
CA GLN A 308 -12.57 3.97 -10.92
C GLN A 308 -12.02 5.12 -10.05
N CYS A 309 -10.97 5.82 -10.49
CA CYS A 309 -10.37 6.93 -9.75
C CYS A 309 -11.03 8.29 -10.02
N HIS A 310 -12.06 8.33 -10.88
CA HIS A 310 -12.82 9.54 -11.24
C HIS A 310 -13.80 10.04 -10.16
N TYR A 311 -13.85 9.38 -8.99
CA TYR A 311 -14.63 9.79 -7.82
C TYR A 311 -13.72 10.45 -6.77
N ARG A 312 -14.21 11.50 -6.10
CA ARG A 312 -13.47 12.18 -5.01
C ARG A 312 -13.25 11.29 -3.79
N TYR A 313 -14.16 10.33 -3.53
CA TYR A 313 -14.11 9.46 -2.36
C TYR A 313 -14.22 7.98 -2.75
N LYS A 314 -13.40 7.13 -2.12
CA LYS A 314 -13.38 5.68 -2.35
C LYS A 314 -13.61 4.95 -1.04
N ILE A 315 -14.57 4.06 -0.97
CA ILE A 315 -14.87 3.33 0.28
C ILE A 315 -13.99 2.08 0.35
N TYR A 316 -13.29 1.89 1.47
CA TYR A 316 -12.70 0.60 1.81
C TYR A 316 -13.58 -0.17 2.79
N THR A 317 -13.77 -1.46 2.52
CA THR A 317 -14.40 -2.41 3.42
C THR A 317 -13.82 -3.81 3.22
N GLU A 318 -13.59 -4.50 4.32
CA GLU A 318 -13.07 -5.87 4.39
C GLU A 318 -13.94 -6.87 3.62
N GLY A 319 -13.34 -7.99 3.20
CA GLY A 319 -14.02 -9.12 2.58
C GLY A 319 -14.48 -10.12 3.64
N ALA A 320 -14.22 -11.42 3.43
CA ALA A 320 -14.34 -12.41 4.48
C ALA A 320 -13.38 -12.11 5.65
N THR A 321 -12.18 -11.61 5.34
CA THR A 321 -11.23 -10.97 6.27
C THR A 321 -10.65 -9.72 5.61
N TRP A 322 -9.33 -9.43 5.66
CA TRP A 322 -8.76 -8.27 4.93
C TRP A 322 -9.17 -8.28 3.45
N SER A 323 -9.25 -7.11 2.81
CA SER A 323 -9.48 -7.04 1.37
C SER A 323 -8.26 -6.51 0.65
N VAL A 324 -7.73 -7.30 -0.29
CA VAL A 324 -6.63 -6.90 -1.20
C VAL A 324 -6.90 -5.61 -1.98
N SER A 325 -8.15 -5.12 -1.98
CA SER A 325 -8.58 -3.84 -2.54
C SER A 325 -7.97 -2.60 -1.86
N GLU A 326 -7.45 -2.71 -0.63
CA GLU A 326 -6.96 -1.58 0.18
C GLU A 326 -5.91 -0.73 -0.55
N LYS A 327 -4.79 -1.36 -0.96
CA LYS A 327 -3.69 -0.67 -1.67
C LYS A 327 -4.13 -0.03 -3.00
N TYR A 328 -5.04 -0.67 -3.73
CA TYR A 328 -5.57 -0.15 -5.00
C TYR A 328 -6.52 1.03 -4.79
N ILE A 329 -7.32 1.02 -3.73
CA ILE A 329 -8.21 2.11 -3.34
C ILE A 329 -7.41 3.34 -2.90
N LEU A 330 -6.41 3.15 -2.03
CA LEU A 330 -5.53 4.23 -1.56
C LEU A 330 -4.71 4.85 -2.70
N ALA A 331 -4.31 4.07 -3.70
CA ALA A 331 -3.54 4.55 -4.85
C ALA A 331 -4.29 5.54 -5.78
N CYS A 332 -5.63 5.61 -5.77
CA CYS A 332 -6.43 6.43 -6.69
C CYS A 332 -6.35 7.97 -6.49
N ASP A 333 -5.61 8.46 -5.49
CA ASP A 333 -5.60 9.90 -5.12
C ASP A 333 -6.97 10.46 -4.68
N SER A 334 -7.91 9.56 -4.38
CA SER A 334 -9.22 9.87 -3.80
C SER A 334 -9.14 9.77 -2.27
N MET A 335 -9.92 10.57 -1.54
CA MET A 335 -9.97 10.41 -0.08
C MET A 335 -10.63 9.07 0.26
N THR A 336 -9.84 8.17 0.83
CA THR A 336 -10.31 6.83 1.19
C THR A 336 -11.18 6.89 2.44
N LEU A 337 -12.43 6.47 2.34
CA LEU A 337 -13.37 6.33 3.46
C LEU A 337 -13.24 4.91 4.00
N MET A 338 -12.44 4.74 5.05
CA MET A 338 -12.06 3.44 5.59
C MET A 338 -13.03 3.00 6.69
N ILE A 339 -13.90 2.03 6.39
CA ILE A 339 -14.72 1.38 7.42
C ILE A 339 -13.79 0.61 8.35
N LYS A 340 -13.84 0.91 9.66
CA LYS A 340 -12.88 0.46 10.68
C LYS A 340 -12.50 -1.02 10.47
N PRO A 341 -11.25 -1.33 10.08
CA PRO A 341 -10.81 -2.70 9.89
C PRO A 341 -10.68 -3.45 11.22
N GLU A 342 -10.78 -4.78 11.15
CA GLU A 342 -10.44 -5.75 12.21
C GLU A 342 -9.16 -6.52 11.85
N TYR A 343 -8.86 -6.62 10.55
CA TYR A 343 -7.66 -7.26 10.02
C TYR A 343 -6.67 -6.20 9.53
N TYR A 344 -5.40 -6.58 9.53
CA TYR A 344 -4.32 -5.76 8.96
C TYR A 344 -3.43 -6.60 8.05
N ASP A 345 -2.83 -5.96 7.06
CA ASP A 345 -1.71 -6.51 6.32
C ASP A 345 -0.38 -5.97 6.87
N PHE A 346 0.70 -6.18 6.11
CA PHE A 346 2.05 -5.83 6.56
C PHE A 346 2.33 -4.32 6.61
N PHE A 347 1.54 -3.48 5.91
CA PHE A 347 1.73 -2.03 5.89
C PHE A 347 0.58 -1.25 6.53
N SER A 348 -0.66 -1.77 6.52
CA SER A 348 -1.84 -1.00 6.90
C SER A 348 -1.85 -0.55 8.38
N ARG A 349 -1.13 -1.27 9.25
CA ARG A 349 -0.84 -0.84 10.64
C ARG A 349 -0.07 0.49 10.76
N SER A 350 0.55 1.00 9.71
CA SER A 350 1.20 2.33 9.71
C SER A 350 0.38 3.42 9.02
N LEU A 351 -0.81 3.11 8.50
CA LEU A 351 -1.76 4.13 8.05
C LEU A 351 -2.36 4.89 9.25
N VAL A 352 -2.61 6.19 9.07
CA VAL A 352 -3.05 7.12 10.13
C VAL A 352 -4.35 7.81 9.72
N PRO A 353 -5.42 7.77 10.56
CA PRO A 353 -6.67 8.48 10.29
C PRO A 353 -6.45 9.98 10.11
N LEU A 354 -7.26 10.62 9.28
CA LEU A 354 -7.20 12.06 8.93
C LEU A 354 -5.88 12.54 8.30
N GLN A 355 -4.90 11.66 8.12
CA GLN A 355 -3.70 11.90 7.32
C GLN A 355 -3.75 11.07 6.03
N HIS A 356 -3.93 9.75 6.13
CA HIS A 356 -3.89 8.83 4.99
C HIS A 356 -5.29 8.40 4.52
N TYR A 357 -6.29 8.45 5.40
CA TYR A 357 -7.67 8.06 5.13
C TYR A 357 -8.65 8.74 6.09
N TRP A 358 -9.93 8.75 5.75
CA TRP A 358 -11.01 9.18 6.63
C TRP A 358 -11.63 7.97 7.35
N PRO A 359 -11.65 7.91 8.70
CA PRO A 359 -12.20 6.77 9.43
C PRO A 359 -13.73 6.77 9.40
N ILE A 360 -14.33 5.59 9.19
CA ILE A 360 -15.78 5.35 9.24
C ILE A 360 -16.05 4.25 10.26
N ARG A 361 -17.02 4.43 11.16
CA ARG A 361 -17.45 3.39 12.11
C ARG A 361 -18.10 2.21 11.40
N ARG A 362 -17.97 0.98 11.92
CA ARG A 362 -18.74 -0.20 11.46
C ARG A 362 -20.25 -0.04 11.71
N LYS A 363 -20.58 0.33 12.95
CA LYS A 363 -21.94 0.73 13.37
C LYS A 363 -22.27 2.10 12.79
N ASP A 364 -23.51 2.29 12.34
CA ASP A 364 -24.01 3.53 11.74
C ASP A 364 -23.24 4.00 10.48
N LYS A 365 -22.46 3.11 9.83
CA LYS A 365 -21.58 3.40 8.68
C LYS A 365 -22.22 4.24 7.59
N CYS A 366 -23.48 4.02 7.26
CA CYS A 366 -24.18 4.80 6.22
C CYS A 366 -24.27 6.29 6.59
N ARG A 367 -24.52 6.63 7.86
CA ARG A 367 -24.54 8.03 8.33
C ARG A 367 -23.14 8.64 8.33
N GLY A 368 -22.12 7.86 8.72
CA GLY A 368 -20.71 8.28 8.66
C GLY A 368 -20.25 8.54 7.23
N LEU A 369 -20.60 7.66 6.28
CA LEU A 369 -20.31 7.83 4.85
C LEU A 369 -20.96 9.11 4.31
N LYS A 370 -22.25 9.32 4.58
CA LYS A 370 -22.96 10.55 4.21
C LYS A 370 -22.23 11.78 4.75
N PHE A 371 -21.94 11.81 6.05
CA PHE A 371 -21.24 12.92 6.68
C PHE A 371 -19.86 13.16 6.07
N ALA A 372 -19.09 12.11 5.81
CA ALA A 372 -17.75 12.23 5.23
C ALA A 372 -17.77 12.86 3.83
N VAL A 373 -18.76 12.52 3.00
CA VAL A 373 -18.93 13.09 1.66
C VAL A 373 -19.42 14.54 1.73
N GLU A 374 -20.41 14.84 2.57
CA GLU A 374 -20.89 16.21 2.79
C GLU A 374 -19.79 17.12 3.40
N TRP A 375 -19.00 16.60 4.33
CA TRP A 375 -17.85 17.29 4.89
C TRP A 375 -16.78 17.51 3.83
N GLY A 376 -16.41 16.46 3.09
CA GLY A 376 -15.34 16.50 2.10
C GLY A 376 -15.63 17.46 0.96
N ASN A 377 -16.87 17.53 0.47
CA ASN A 377 -17.25 18.45 -0.60
C ASN A 377 -17.24 19.91 -0.13
N ASN A 378 -17.53 20.16 1.16
CA ASN A 378 -17.41 21.49 1.78
C ASN A 378 -15.97 21.84 2.23
N HIS A 379 -15.03 20.88 2.20
CA HIS A 379 -13.63 21.06 2.59
C HIS A 379 -12.69 20.43 1.55
N SER A 380 -12.96 20.70 0.27
CA SER A 380 -12.30 20.10 -0.91
C SER A 380 -10.78 19.96 -0.77
N GLN A 381 -10.08 21.06 -0.47
CA GLN A 381 -8.62 21.08 -0.28
C GLN A 381 -8.13 20.10 0.81
N ARG A 382 -8.86 19.98 1.92
CA ARG A 382 -8.50 19.05 3.01
C ARG A 382 -8.78 17.60 2.61
N ALA A 383 -9.90 17.34 1.94
CA ALA A 383 -10.20 16.01 1.42
C ALA A 383 -9.16 15.56 0.38
N GLN A 384 -8.79 16.44 -0.56
CA GLN A 384 -7.72 16.19 -1.51
C GLN A 384 -6.38 15.93 -0.82
N ALA A 385 -6.02 16.71 0.21
CA ALA A 385 -4.79 16.50 0.96
C ALA A 385 -4.72 15.10 1.64
N ILE A 386 -5.84 14.62 2.20
CA ILE A 386 -5.92 13.26 2.78
C ILE A 386 -5.79 12.19 1.70
N GLY A 387 -6.50 12.34 0.57
CA GLY A 387 -6.37 11.42 -0.57
C GLY A 387 -4.94 11.36 -1.13
N LYS A 388 -4.28 12.52 -1.23
CA LYS A 388 -2.91 12.67 -1.71
C LYS A 388 -1.86 12.12 -0.74
N ALA A 389 -2.06 12.27 0.56
CA ALA A 389 -1.17 11.64 1.55
C ALA A 389 -1.34 10.12 1.56
N GLY A 390 -2.57 9.60 1.45
CA GLY A 390 -2.84 8.16 1.29
C GLY A 390 -2.23 7.57 0.02
N SER A 391 -2.40 8.25 -1.12
CA SER A 391 -1.83 7.82 -2.40
C SER A 391 -0.30 7.90 -2.39
N LYS A 392 0.29 8.97 -1.85
CA LYS A 392 1.74 9.13 -1.68
C LYS A 392 2.36 7.99 -0.85
N PHE A 393 1.75 7.61 0.28
CA PHE A 393 2.20 6.48 1.10
C PHE A 393 2.33 5.20 0.25
N ILE A 394 1.30 4.87 -0.52
CA ILE A 394 1.29 3.67 -1.37
C ILE A 394 2.30 3.79 -2.52
N GLN A 395 2.41 4.96 -3.13
CA GLN A 395 3.27 5.18 -4.29
C GLN A 395 4.77 5.18 -3.97
N GLU A 396 5.15 5.64 -2.78
CA GLU A 396 6.56 5.80 -2.37
C GLU A 396 7.02 4.70 -1.41
N LEU A 397 6.17 4.25 -0.48
CA LEU A 397 6.56 3.31 0.56
C LEU A 397 6.17 1.85 0.25
N LEU A 398 5.25 1.61 -0.68
CA LEU A 398 4.82 0.26 -1.08
C LEU A 398 5.38 -0.15 -2.46
N THR A 399 6.58 0.29 -2.84
CA THR A 399 7.24 -0.14 -4.10
C THR A 399 7.55 -1.64 -4.08
N MET A 400 7.72 -2.28 -5.24
CA MET A 400 8.15 -3.70 -5.25
C MET A 400 9.52 -3.90 -4.59
N ARG A 401 10.39 -2.90 -4.61
CA ARG A 401 11.62 -2.93 -3.79
C ARG A 401 11.28 -3.12 -2.32
N ASN A 402 10.44 -2.26 -1.74
CA ASN A 402 10.09 -2.36 -0.32
C ASN A 402 9.30 -3.65 -0.01
N VAL A 403 8.51 -4.19 -0.95
CA VAL A 403 7.86 -5.50 -0.81
C VAL A 403 8.91 -6.61 -0.67
N TYR A 404 9.93 -6.65 -1.53
CA TYR A 404 11.01 -7.63 -1.43
C TYR A 404 11.89 -7.42 -0.19
N ASP A 405 12.17 -6.17 0.20
CA ASP A 405 12.98 -5.88 1.39
C ASP A 405 12.21 -6.29 2.66
N TYR A 406 10.89 -6.10 2.70
CA TYR A 406 10.05 -6.58 3.80
C TYR A 406 10.07 -8.11 3.88
N MET A 407 9.91 -8.80 2.74
CA MET A 407 10.02 -10.26 2.69
C MET A 407 11.41 -10.74 3.12
N TYR A 408 12.49 -10.07 2.71
CA TYR A 408 13.85 -10.40 3.10
C TYR A 408 14.00 -10.31 4.62
N HIS A 409 13.64 -9.18 5.22
CA HIS A 409 13.79 -8.95 6.66
C HIS A 409 12.90 -9.86 7.50
N LEU A 410 11.64 -10.06 7.10
CA LEU A 410 10.74 -10.97 7.78
C LEU A 410 11.30 -12.40 7.82
N LEU A 411 11.81 -12.90 6.68
CA LEU A 411 12.38 -14.24 6.60
C LEU A 411 13.76 -14.32 7.29
N ASN A 412 14.57 -13.27 7.24
CA ASN A 412 15.86 -13.20 7.92
C ASN A 412 15.69 -13.24 9.44
N GLU A 413 14.83 -12.39 10.01
CA GLU A 413 14.52 -12.42 11.45
C GLU A 413 13.87 -13.75 11.86
N TYR A 414 12.99 -14.31 11.01
CA TYR A 414 12.42 -15.64 11.22
C TYR A 414 13.49 -16.75 11.31
N SER A 415 14.48 -16.76 10.42
CA SER A 415 15.53 -17.80 10.44
C SER A 415 16.32 -17.85 11.75
N LYS A 416 16.53 -16.69 12.41
CA LYS A 416 17.25 -16.60 13.69
C LYS A 416 16.50 -17.27 14.84
N LEU A 417 15.20 -17.51 14.68
CA LEU A 417 14.34 -18.13 15.68
C LEU A 417 14.33 -19.66 15.56
N LEU A 418 14.73 -20.22 14.41
CA LEU A 418 14.79 -21.67 14.18
C LEU A 418 15.83 -22.32 15.13
N LYS A 419 15.39 -23.34 15.87
CA LYS A 419 16.24 -24.13 16.80
C LYS A 419 16.71 -25.46 16.18
N PHE A 420 16.55 -25.61 14.88
CA PHE A 420 16.95 -26.76 14.08
C PHE A 420 17.45 -26.27 12.72
N LYS A 421 18.24 -27.09 12.03
CA LYS A 421 18.68 -26.79 10.66
C LYS A 421 17.60 -27.27 9.67
N PRO A 422 17.05 -26.40 8.80
CA PRO A 422 16.10 -26.82 7.77
C PRO A 422 16.69 -27.91 6.87
N THR A 423 15.90 -28.95 6.59
CA THR A 423 16.26 -30.01 5.65
C THR A 423 15.12 -30.25 4.68
N LYS A 424 15.40 -30.77 3.50
CA LYS A 424 14.39 -31.04 2.47
C LYS A 424 13.41 -32.14 2.96
N PRO A 425 12.10 -31.86 3.11
CA PRO A 425 11.15 -32.89 3.51
C PRO A 425 11.03 -34.01 2.46
N PRO A 426 10.79 -35.28 2.84
CA PRO A 426 10.80 -36.41 1.90
C PRO A 426 9.87 -36.26 0.70
N LYS A 427 8.67 -35.69 0.91
CA LYS A 427 7.64 -35.48 -0.13
C LYS A 427 7.79 -34.13 -0.87
N ALA A 428 8.73 -33.28 -0.48
CA ALA A 428 8.91 -31.96 -1.07
C ALA A 428 9.58 -32.03 -2.46
N ARG A 429 9.03 -31.29 -3.42
CA ARG A 429 9.57 -31.17 -4.79
C ARG A 429 10.30 -29.85 -4.96
N ARG A 430 11.48 -29.86 -5.58
CA ARG A 430 12.23 -28.64 -5.92
C ARG A 430 11.43 -27.80 -6.92
N ILE A 431 11.39 -26.48 -6.71
CA ILE A 431 10.81 -25.51 -7.63
C ILE A 431 11.81 -24.40 -7.97
N CYS A 432 11.52 -23.75 -9.09
CA CYS A 432 12.27 -22.66 -9.71
C CYS A 432 11.34 -21.89 -10.66
N VAL A 433 11.77 -20.74 -11.18
CA VAL A 433 10.93 -19.90 -12.04
C VAL A 433 10.47 -20.63 -13.29
N GLU A 434 11.32 -21.46 -13.92
CA GLU A 434 10.95 -22.27 -15.08
C GLU A 434 9.83 -23.26 -14.74
N SER A 435 9.96 -23.97 -13.62
CA SER A 435 9.00 -25.00 -13.19
C SER A 435 7.62 -24.41 -12.86
N LEU A 436 7.55 -23.14 -12.44
CA LEU A 436 6.29 -22.45 -12.17
C LEU A 436 5.71 -21.79 -13.42
N ALA A 437 6.51 -21.05 -14.19
CA ALA A 437 6.03 -20.17 -15.25
C ALA A 437 5.97 -20.81 -16.65
N CYS A 438 6.86 -21.76 -16.98
CA CYS A 438 6.84 -22.41 -18.30
C CYS A 438 5.61 -23.31 -18.56
N PRO A 439 4.98 -23.92 -17.54
CA PRO A 439 3.69 -24.61 -17.71
C PRO A 439 2.48 -23.69 -17.83
N GLN A 440 2.59 -22.40 -17.51
CA GLN A 440 1.46 -21.46 -17.55
C GLN A 440 1.16 -20.99 -18.97
N LYS A 441 -0.07 -20.51 -19.15
CA LYS A 441 -0.55 -19.86 -20.38
C LYS A 441 -1.20 -18.51 -20.04
N ASP A 442 -1.53 -17.76 -21.08
CA ASP A 442 -2.41 -16.59 -21.02
C ASP A 442 -1.99 -15.58 -19.93
N LEU A 443 -2.94 -15.09 -19.13
CA LEU A 443 -2.69 -14.09 -18.07
C LEU A 443 -1.70 -14.57 -17.00
N TRP A 444 -1.72 -15.86 -16.61
CA TRP A 444 -0.77 -16.41 -15.64
C TRP A 444 0.66 -16.31 -16.16
N ARG A 445 0.87 -16.71 -17.42
CA ARG A 445 2.19 -16.61 -18.07
C ARG A 445 2.64 -15.15 -18.15
N LYS A 446 1.77 -14.29 -18.67
CA LYS A 446 2.04 -12.86 -18.87
C LYS A 446 2.40 -12.16 -17.56
N PHE A 447 1.65 -12.40 -16.48
CA PHE A 447 1.88 -11.73 -15.19
C PHE A 447 3.17 -12.21 -14.52
N MET A 448 3.56 -13.47 -14.71
CA MET A 448 4.88 -13.95 -14.29
C MET A 448 6.02 -13.31 -15.10
N GLU A 449 5.88 -13.19 -16.43
CA GLU A 449 6.89 -12.52 -17.27
C GLU A 449 7.01 -11.02 -16.98
N GLN A 450 5.90 -10.33 -16.70
CA GLN A 450 5.89 -8.93 -16.27
C GLN A 450 6.56 -8.74 -14.90
N SER A 451 6.37 -9.67 -13.96
CA SER A 451 6.89 -9.59 -12.58
C SER A 451 8.21 -10.33 -12.34
N ILE A 452 8.96 -10.69 -13.38
CA ILE A 452 10.23 -11.41 -13.23
C ILE A 452 11.38 -10.47 -12.84
N VAL A 453 12.11 -10.81 -11.78
CA VAL A 453 13.33 -10.08 -11.38
C VAL A 453 14.46 -10.46 -12.33
N LYS A 454 14.75 -9.61 -13.32
CA LYS A 454 15.64 -9.93 -14.45
C LYS A 454 17.11 -10.12 -14.07
N SER A 455 17.59 -9.41 -13.06
CA SER A 455 18.97 -9.49 -12.53
C SER A 455 18.97 -9.39 -11.00
N PRO A 456 20.03 -9.87 -10.32
CA PRO A 456 20.28 -9.56 -8.92
C PRO A 456 20.34 -8.04 -8.65
N SER A 457 20.11 -7.67 -7.39
CA SER A 457 20.20 -6.29 -6.92
C SER A 457 21.65 -5.87 -6.70
N ASN A 458 22.06 -4.74 -7.27
CA ASN A 458 23.37 -4.12 -6.98
C ASN A 458 23.42 -3.34 -5.66
N LYS A 459 22.27 -3.12 -5.01
CA LYS A 459 22.13 -2.61 -3.64
C LYS A 459 21.73 -3.73 -2.65
N PRO A 460 22.28 -3.81 -1.44
CA PRO A 460 21.73 -4.66 -0.38
C PRO A 460 20.33 -4.18 0.04
N PRO A 461 19.55 -5.01 0.76
CA PRO A 461 18.29 -4.57 1.38
C PRO A 461 18.48 -3.29 2.20
N CYS A 462 17.42 -2.47 2.32
CA CYS A 462 17.40 -1.35 3.26
C CYS A 462 17.70 -1.79 4.71
N GLU A 463 18.10 -0.88 5.59
CA GLU A 463 18.37 -1.21 7.00
C GLU A 463 17.05 -1.38 7.78
N LEU A 464 16.87 -2.55 8.41
CA LEU A 464 15.68 -2.84 9.22
C LEU A 464 15.67 -1.95 10.49
N PRO A 465 14.70 -1.03 10.65
CA PRO A 465 14.61 -0.23 11.86
C PRO A 465 14.40 -1.09 13.12
N PRO A 466 14.86 -0.62 14.30
CA PRO A 466 14.68 -1.33 15.56
C PRO A 466 13.18 -1.45 15.91
N PRO A 467 12.80 -2.41 16.78
CA PRO A 467 11.43 -2.55 17.26
C PRO A 467 10.88 -1.22 17.79
N TYR A 468 9.56 -1.06 17.73
CA TYR A 468 8.91 0.01 18.48
C TYR A 468 9.06 -0.26 19.98
N GLU A 469 9.33 0.79 20.76
CA GLU A 469 9.12 0.76 22.21
C GLU A 469 7.65 0.39 22.50
N PRO A 470 7.35 -0.45 23.52
CA PRO A 470 5.98 -0.86 23.82
C PRO A 470 5.02 0.32 24.04
N GLN A 471 5.52 1.40 24.65
CA GLN A 471 4.79 2.65 24.85
C GLN A 471 4.48 3.37 23.52
N ALA A 472 5.35 3.28 22.52
CA ALA A 472 5.13 3.88 21.20
C ALA A 472 4.03 3.15 20.40
N ILE A 473 3.94 1.81 20.52
CA ILE A 473 2.82 1.04 19.96
C ILE A 473 1.50 1.49 20.60
N GLN A 474 1.45 1.51 21.94
CA GLN A 474 0.25 1.93 22.68
C GLN A 474 -0.15 3.38 22.36
N ALA A 475 0.80 4.32 22.29
CA ALA A 475 0.56 5.70 21.91
C ALA A 475 0.05 5.83 20.46
N SER A 476 0.60 5.04 19.53
CA SER A 476 0.12 4.99 18.13
C SER A 476 -1.34 4.51 18.07
N VAL A 477 -1.67 3.39 18.70
CA VAL A 477 -3.04 2.86 18.77
C VAL A 477 -3.99 3.87 19.41
N HIS A 478 -3.62 4.44 20.56
CA HIS A 478 -4.42 5.44 21.27
C HIS A 478 -4.66 6.70 20.41
N ASN A 479 -3.64 7.19 19.71
CA ASN A 479 -3.78 8.35 18.83
C ASN A 479 -4.74 8.06 17.66
N LYS A 480 -4.67 6.88 17.04
CA LYS A 480 -5.63 6.50 15.99
C LYS A 480 -7.06 6.45 16.52
N GLU A 481 -7.28 5.87 17.69
CA GLU A 481 -8.60 5.87 18.33
C GLU A 481 -9.10 7.29 18.65
N LYS A 482 -8.22 8.15 19.18
CA LYS A 482 -8.53 9.54 19.50
C LYS A 482 -8.97 10.32 18.26
N MET A 483 -8.29 10.12 17.13
CA MET A 483 -8.63 10.74 15.84
C MET A 483 -9.95 10.19 15.27
N ALA A 484 -10.21 8.88 15.39
CA ALA A 484 -11.51 8.31 15.03
C ALA A 484 -12.64 8.89 15.90
N LYS A 485 -12.48 8.88 17.23
CA LYS A 485 -13.43 9.48 18.20
C LYS A 485 -13.66 10.99 17.96
N GLN A 486 -12.70 11.70 17.38
CA GLN A 486 -12.87 13.11 16.97
C GLN A 486 -13.81 13.25 15.77
N VAL A 487 -13.71 12.37 14.76
CA VAL A 487 -14.66 12.32 13.63
C VAL A 487 -16.07 11.98 14.13
N GLU A 488 -16.21 11.01 15.05
CA GLU A 488 -17.50 10.64 15.65
C GLU A 488 -18.18 11.81 16.39
N LYS A 489 -17.39 12.67 17.05
CA LYS A 489 -17.89 13.92 17.65
C LYS A 489 -18.38 14.89 16.58
N TRP A 490 -17.66 15.05 15.47
CA TRP A 490 -18.09 15.90 14.35
C TRP A 490 -19.38 15.37 13.69
N GLU A 491 -19.49 14.06 13.45
CA GLU A 491 -20.70 13.38 12.96
C GLU A 491 -21.92 13.66 13.86
N THR A 492 -21.72 13.61 15.18
CA THR A 492 -22.77 13.82 16.18
C THR A 492 -23.24 15.28 16.20
N VAL A 493 -22.31 16.24 16.21
CA VAL A 493 -22.62 17.68 16.14
C VAL A 493 -23.35 18.01 14.83
N TYR A 494 -22.93 17.43 13.71
CA TYR A 494 -23.58 17.60 12.41
C TYR A 494 -25.01 17.05 12.39
N SER A 495 -25.20 15.83 12.91
CA SER A 495 -26.51 15.18 13.01
C SER A 495 -27.50 16.00 13.86
N ASN A 496 -27.04 16.55 14.99
CA ASN A 496 -27.84 17.40 15.86
C ASN A 496 -28.26 18.70 15.16
N LYS A 497 -27.35 19.34 14.40
CA LYS A 497 -27.68 20.53 13.59
C LYS A 497 -28.73 20.23 12.52
N LEU A 498 -28.64 19.08 11.83
CA LEU A 498 -29.65 18.66 10.85
C LEU A 498 -31.01 18.40 11.50
N ASN A 499 -31.05 17.71 12.64
CA ASN A 499 -32.30 17.41 13.34
C ASN A 499 -32.99 18.70 13.83
N ASN A 500 -32.24 19.65 14.38
CA ASN A 500 -32.78 20.96 14.74
C ASN A 500 -33.32 21.71 13.53
N LYS A 501 -32.59 21.74 12.40
CA LYS A 501 -33.07 22.38 11.15
C LYS A 501 -34.33 21.73 10.58
N LYS A 502 -34.51 20.41 10.75
CA LYS A 502 -35.76 19.72 10.41
C LYS A 502 -36.90 20.10 11.35
N ARG A 503 -36.66 20.13 12.67
CA ARG A 503 -37.67 20.52 13.68
C ARG A 503 -38.19 21.94 13.46
N TRP A 504 -37.32 22.89 13.12
CA TRP A 504 -37.75 24.25 12.76
C TRP A 504 -38.56 24.31 11.46
N ARG A 505 -38.28 23.44 10.48
CA ARG A 505 -39.03 23.31 9.22
C ARG A 505 -40.34 22.52 9.34
N SER A 506 -40.65 21.96 10.51
CA SER A 506 -41.94 21.32 10.82
C SER A 506 -42.75 22.11 11.85
N LEU A 507 -42.32 23.33 12.16
CA LEU A 507 -42.98 24.32 13.03
C LEU A 507 -43.36 25.59 12.25
N ILE A 508 -43.13 25.57 10.93
CA ILE A 508 -43.53 26.53 9.90
C ILE A 508 -44.29 25.69 8.86
#